data_AF-A0A0P8Z4W4-F1
#
_entry.id   AF-A0A0P8Z4W4-F1
#
_cell.length_a   1.000
_cell.length_b   1.000
_cell.length_c   1.000
_cell.angle_alpha   90.00
_cell.angle_beta   90.00
_cell.angle_gamma   90.00
#
_symmetry.space_group_name_H-M   'P 1'
#
loop_
_entity.id
_entity.type
_entity.pdbx_description
1 polymer ?
#
loop_
_entity_poly.entity_id
_entity_poly.type
_entity_poly.pdbx_seq_one_letter_code
_entity_poly.pdbx_strand_id
1 'polypeptide(L)'
;MKLHSPRSRALGMHLVLMLVTGLLASQLLVASQPLSAPEPAPASTSVPAVVEADTPWGGNYFPNTLLTDQDGQQLRFFDDMIKGKVVVINFIFTSCSDSCPLETARLRQVQKLLGDRVGKDIFFYSISIDPLSDTPEVLKAYAQRFQVGPGWKFLTGEFADVTELRKKLGLFIEGIDNGRNKDHNLSLIIGNQETGRWMKSSPFENPWILADQLANTLHNWKQPSVEESYADAPQIRPPSNGEELFRTRCASCHSLGPLDGQGIGLRSIGPDLIGVTHKRDPAWLIRWIREPDRMLVEKDPIAMELYDRYNRIPMPNLRLDEHSARSIIDFLHEETDRQHPPAASGNEEPEHHHSVAQPEMSQVQ
;
A
#
# COMPACT_ATOMS: atom_id res chain seq x y z
N MET A 1 81.31 14.19 13.78
CA MET A 1 81.85 12.81 13.79
C MET A 1 80.71 11.84 13.49
N LYS A 2 80.75 11.21 12.30
CA LYS A 2 80.14 9.93 11.87
C LYS A 2 79.88 9.98 10.36
N LEU A 3 80.94 9.69 9.62
CA LEU A 3 80.91 9.39 8.18
C LEU A 3 80.03 8.15 7.95
N HIS A 4 78.93 8.29 7.22
CA HIS A 4 78.20 7.13 6.71
C HIS A 4 78.75 6.79 5.32
N SER A 5 79.44 5.66 5.24
CA SER A 5 80.06 5.14 4.01
C SER A 5 79.01 4.78 2.95
N PRO A 6 79.34 4.87 1.64
CA PRO A 6 78.44 4.54 0.53
C PRO A 6 78.04 3.05 0.42
N ARG A 7 78.50 2.18 1.32
CA ARG A 7 78.18 0.74 1.31
C ARG A 7 76.77 0.38 1.79
N SER A 8 76.06 1.27 2.51
CA SER A 8 74.72 0.97 3.04
C SER A 8 73.58 1.10 2.03
N ARG A 9 73.78 1.84 0.92
CA ARG A 9 72.76 2.01 -0.13
C ARG A 9 72.67 0.84 -1.10
N ALA A 10 73.76 0.10 -1.31
CA ALA A 10 73.77 -1.07 -2.19
C ALA A 10 73.05 -2.29 -1.58
N LEU A 11 73.13 -2.47 -0.25
CA LEU A 11 72.47 -3.59 0.43
C LEU A 11 70.93 -3.45 0.43
N GLY A 12 70.41 -2.22 0.55
CA GLY A 12 68.96 -1.97 0.55
C GLY A 12 68.31 -2.25 -0.81
N MET A 13 69.02 -1.99 -1.92
CA MET A 13 68.47 -2.16 -3.26
C MET A 13 68.42 -3.64 -3.70
N HIS A 14 69.36 -4.47 -3.24
CA HIS A 14 69.33 -5.92 -3.47
C HIS A 14 68.24 -6.64 -2.65
N LEU A 15 67.95 -6.15 -1.44
CA LEU A 15 66.88 -6.72 -0.60
C LEU A 15 65.49 -6.46 -1.21
N VAL A 16 65.26 -5.26 -1.76
CA VAL A 16 64.00 -4.91 -2.43
C VAL A 16 63.82 -5.69 -3.73
N LEU A 17 64.87 -5.86 -4.52
CA LEU A 17 64.79 -6.63 -5.77
C LEU A 17 64.48 -8.12 -5.52
N MET A 18 65.09 -8.73 -4.49
CA MET A 18 64.80 -10.12 -4.08
C MET A 18 63.35 -10.31 -3.61
N LEU A 19 62.80 -9.35 -2.85
CA LEU A 19 61.42 -9.40 -2.37
C LEU A 19 60.40 -9.27 -3.52
N VAL A 20 60.67 -8.40 -4.49
CA VAL A 20 59.77 -8.23 -5.66
C VAL A 20 59.83 -9.44 -6.59
N THR A 21 60.99 -10.03 -6.82
CA THR A 21 61.10 -11.28 -7.61
C THR A 21 60.45 -12.48 -6.89
N GLY A 22 60.51 -12.53 -5.56
CA GLY A 22 59.84 -13.57 -4.77
C GLY A 22 58.31 -13.48 -4.82
N LEU A 23 57.74 -12.27 -4.82
CA LEU A 23 56.29 -12.07 -4.96
C LEU A 23 55.76 -12.34 -6.37
N LEU A 24 56.52 -12.01 -7.42
CA LEU A 24 56.10 -12.34 -8.79
C LEU A 24 56.21 -13.84 -9.10
N ALA A 25 57.21 -14.53 -8.56
CA ALA A 25 57.33 -15.99 -8.71
C ALA A 25 56.21 -16.75 -7.96
N SER A 26 55.73 -16.23 -6.82
CA SER A 26 54.63 -16.86 -6.09
C SER A 26 53.27 -16.69 -6.77
N GLN A 27 53.05 -15.58 -7.48
CA GLN A 27 51.79 -15.38 -8.22
C GLN A 27 51.70 -16.21 -9.52
N LEU A 28 52.83 -16.50 -10.18
CA LEU A 28 52.83 -17.41 -11.34
C LEU A 28 52.66 -18.89 -10.97
N LEU A 29 53.00 -19.29 -9.74
CA LEU A 29 52.84 -20.69 -9.29
C LEU A 29 51.39 -21.02 -8.87
N VAL A 30 50.58 -20.04 -8.48
CA VAL A 30 49.16 -20.24 -8.14
C VAL A 30 48.28 -20.34 -9.40
N ALA A 31 48.68 -19.73 -10.52
CA ALA A 31 47.90 -19.71 -11.75
C ALA A 31 47.98 -21.00 -12.59
N SER A 32 48.79 -21.99 -12.19
CA SER A 32 49.02 -23.23 -12.96
C SER A 32 48.47 -24.50 -12.29
N GLN A 33 47.69 -24.38 -11.22
CA GLN A 33 46.96 -25.54 -10.69
C GLN A 33 45.75 -25.86 -11.59
N PRO A 34 45.66 -27.08 -12.16
CA PRO A 34 44.47 -27.48 -12.89
C PRO A 34 43.28 -27.49 -11.94
N LEU A 35 42.14 -26.91 -12.34
CA LEU A 35 40.88 -27.01 -11.61
C LEU A 35 40.54 -28.49 -11.42
N SER A 36 40.69 -29.00 -10.19
CA SER A 36 40.08 -30.27 -9.81
C SER A 36 38.56 -30.13 -9.95
N ALA A 37 37.94 -31.03 -10.71
CA ALA A 37 36.49 -31.12 -10.79
C ALA A 37 35.91 -31.29 -9.37
N PRO A 38 34.78 -30.64 -9.05
CA PRO A 38 34.15 -30.80 -7.75
C PRO A 38 33.77 -32.28 -7.53
N GLU A 39 34.15 -32.80 -6.37
CA GLU A 39 33.80 -34.15 -5.92
C GLU A 39 32.26 -34.27 -5.90
N PRO A 40 31.67 -35.37 -6.42
CA PRO A 40 30.22 -35.52 -6.41
C PRO A 40 29.71 -35.49 -4.97
N ALA A 41 28.75 -34.61 -4.71
CA ALA A 41 28.12 -34.47 -3.41
C ALA A 41 27.67 -35.85 -2.89
N PRO A 42 27.89 -36.17 -1.60
CA PRO A 42 27.40 -37.42 -1.04
C PRO A 42 25.89 -37.51 -1.25
N ALA A 43 25.44 -38.68 -1.71
CA ALA A 43 24.04 -38.95 -1.98
C ALA A 43 23.17 -38.46 -0.83
N SER A 44 22.24 -37.56 -1.15
CA SER A 44 21.31 -36.95 -0.19
C SER A 44 20.56 -38.06 0.54
N THR A 45 20.95 -38.33 1.78
CA THR A 45 20.06 -38.99 2.73
C THR A 45 18.81 -38.11 2.80
N SER A 46 17.70 -38.65 2.32
CA SER A 46 16.39 -38.03 2.40
C SER A 46 16.17 -37.52 3.82
N VAL A 47 16.22 -36.20 3.99
CA VAL A 47 15.75 -35.57 5.22
C VAL A 47 14.32 -36.09 5.41
N PRO A 48 14.01 -36.75 6.54
CA PRO A 48 12.64 -37.18 6.78
C PRO A 48 11.77 -35.93 6.68
N ALA A 49 10.71 -36.01 5.87
CA ALA A 49 9.74 -34.93 5.71
C ALA A 49 9.40 -34.40 7.10
N VAL A 50 9.62 -33.09 7.30
CA VAL A 50 9.16 -32.42 8.52
C VAL A 50 7.68 -32.73 8.61
N VAL A 51 7.31 -33.55 9.59
CA VAL A 51 5.91 -33.79 9.92
C VAL A 51 5.37 -32.41 10.27
N GLU A 52 4.43 -31.87 9.48
CA GLU A 52 3.74 -30.62 9.80
C GLU A 52 3.14 -30.80 11.19
N ALA A 53 3.80 -30.27 12.21
CA ALA A 53 3.23 -30.21 13.53
C ALA A 53 1.99 -29.30 13.44
N ASP A 54 0.87 -29.76 13.96
CA ASP A 54 -0.35 -28.97 14.05
C ASP A 54 0.00 -27.57 14.59
N THR A 55 -0.33 -26.55 13.80
CA THR A 55 -0.15 -25.14 14.16
C THR A 55 -0.70 -24.88 15.58
N PRO A 56 0.04 -24.16 16.46
CA PRO A 56 -0.47 -23.83 17.79
C PRO A 56 -1.72 -22.94 17.74
N TRP A 57 -2.00 -22.35 16.57
CA TRP A 57 -3.13 -21.48 16.27
C TRP A 57 -4.36 -22.28 15.80
N GLY A 58 -4.73 -23.31 16.57
CA GLY A 58 -5.90 -24.17 16.32
C GLY A 58 -7.15 -23.74 17.09
N GLY A 59 -8.18 -24.58 17.05
CA GLY A 59 -9.47 -24.31 17.73
C GLY A 59 -9.38 -24.24 19.26
N ASN A 60 -8.26 -24.69 19.85
CA ASN A 60 -7.97 -24.54 21.27
C ASN A 60 -7.42 -23.14 21.62
N TYR A 61 -6.88 -22.41 20.64
CA TYR A 61 -6.33 -21.07 20.84
C TYR A 61 -7.36 -19.98 20.56
N PHE A 62 -7.94 -19.99 19.36
CA PHE A 62 -8.94 -19.01 18.95
C PHE A 62 -10.33 -19.41 19.45
N PRO A 63 -11.10 -18.47 20.02
CA PRO A 63 -12.45 -18.76 20.44
C PRO A 63 -13.33 -19.01 19.21
N ASN A 64 -14.29 -19.93 19.32
CA ASN A 64 -15.23 -20.22 18.24
C ASN A 64 -16.53 -19.40 18.38
N THR A 65 -16.34 -18.11 18.63
CA THR A 65 -17.39 -17.11 18.87
C THR A 65 -18.40 -17.08 17.75
N LEU A 66 -19.69 -17.00 18.08
CA LEU A 66 -20.75 -16.82 17.11
C LEU A 66 -20.92 -15.33 16.79
N LEU A 67 -20.76 -14.95 15.53
CA LEU A 67 -20.95 -13.61 15.02
C LEU A 67 -22.09 -13.59 14.00
N THR A 68 -22.67 -12.42 13.76
CA THR A 68 -23.70 -12.20 12.72
C THR A 68 -23.15 -11.25 11.68
N ASP A 69 -23.20 -11.62 10.41
CA ASP A 69 -22.74 -10.75 9.33
C ASP A 69 -23.80 -9.74 8.86
N GLN A 70 -23.44 -8.89 7.90
CA GLN A 70 -24.28 -7.84 7.37
C GLN A 70 -25.54 -8.35 6.64
N ASP A 71 -25.58 -9.63 6.28
CA ASP A 71 -26.72 -10.28 5.63
C ASP A 71 -27.57 -11.08 6.63
N GLY A 72 -27.24 -11.02 7.92
CA GLY A 72 -27.93 -11.73 9.00
C GLY A 72 -27.48 -13.19 9.14
N GLN A 73 -26.42 -13.61 8.44
CA GLN A 73 -25.90 -14.97 8.55
C GLN A 73 -25.07 -15.11 9.83
N GLN A 74 -25.34 -16.16 10.59
CA GLN A 74 -24.51 -16.53 11.74
C GLN A 74 -23.29 -17.32 11.29
N LEU A 75 -22.11 -16.94 11.79
CA LEU A 75 -20.82 -17.54 11.47
C LEU A 75 -20.03 -17.76 12.75
N ARG A 76 -19.37 -18.92 12.86
CA ARG A 76 -18.44 -19.22 13.94
C ARG A 76 -17.04 -18.77 13.57
N PHE A 77 -16.41 -17.99 14.44
CA PHE A 77 -15.12 -17.35 14.15
C PHE A 77 -14.04 -18.34 13.72
N PHE A 78 -13.83 -19.44 14.45
CA PHE A 78 -12.79 -20.39 14.09
C PHE A 78 -13.20 -21.19 12.85
N ASP A 79 -14.33 -21.91 12.92
CA ASP A 79 -14.70 -22.89 11.91
C ASP A 79 -15.05 -22.27 10.55
N ASP A 80 -15.80 -21.17 10.53
CA ASP A 80 -16.33 -20.60 9.29
C ASP A 80 -15.44 -19.48 8.73
N MET A 81 -14.74 -18.74 9.60
CA MET A 81 -14.05 -17.52 9.18
C MET A 81 -12.54 -17.67 8.99
N ILE A 82 -11.83 -18.42 9.84
CA ILE A 82 -10.35 -18.43 9.80
C ILE A 82 -9.72 -19.80 9.50
N LYS A 83 -10.39 -20.91 9.82
CA LYS A 83 -9.86 -22.26 9.56
C LYS A 83 -9.65 -22.47 8.06
N GLY A 84 -8.43 -22.84 7.67
CA GLY A 84 -8.09 -23.10 6.26
C GLY A 84 -8.04 -21.86 5.36
N LYS A 85 -8.01 -20.64 5.93
CA LYS A 85 -8.18 -19.39 5.16
C LYS A 85 -7.03 -18.41 5.41
N VAL A 86 -6.75 -17.59 4.39
CA VAL A 86 -6.00 -16.35 4.57
C VAL A 86 -6.99 -15.23 4.88
N VAL A 87 -6.75 -14.50 5.96
CA VAL A 87 -7.71 -13.54 6.49
C VAL A 87 -7.08 -12.20 6.78
N VAL A 88 -7.85 -11.14 6.54
CA VAL A 88 -7.63 -9.79 7.08
C VAL A 88 -8.73 -9.52 8.07
N ILE A 89 -8.39 -9.18 9.31
CA ILE A 89 -9.37 -8.86 10.35
C ILE A 89 -9.04 -7.48 10.92
N ASN A 90 -9.99 -6.55 10.86
CA ASN A 90 -9.94 -5.29 11.58
C ASN A 90 -11.19 -5.10 12.44
N PHE A 91 -11.07 -4.24 13.45
CA PHE A 91 -12.17 -3.89 14.34
C PHE A 91 -12.58 -2.44 14.08
N ILE A 92 -13.88 -2.20 13.89
CA ILE A 92 -14.42 -0.89 13.49
C ILE A 92 -15.66 -0.54 14.31
N PHE A 93 -16.17 0.67 14.11
CA PHE A 93 -17.55 1.01 14.45
C PHE A 93 -18.07 2.01 13.41
N THR A 94 -19.30 1.84 12.92
CA THR A 94 -19.75 2.58 11.72
C THR A 94 -19.98 4.07 11.96
N SER A 95 -20.12 4.48 13.23
CA SER A 95 -20.25 5.88 13.63
C SER A 95 -18.92 6.63 13.72
N CYS A 96 -17.78 6.00 13.39
CA CYS A 96 -16.48 6.66 13.37
C CYS A 96 -16.37 7.65 12.20
N SER A 97 -16.08 8.91 12.50
CA SER A 97 -15.88 9.97 11.50
C SER A 97 -14.42 10.11 11.03
N ASP A 98 -13.50 9.36 11.63
CA ASP A 98 -12.06 9.61 11.52
C ASP A 98 -11.36 8.46 10.76
N SER A 99 -10.87 7.45 11.49
CA SER A 99 -10.01 6.39 10.94
C SER A 99 -10.77 5.33 10.16
N CYS A 100 -11.89 4.80 10.68
CA CYS A 100 -12.56 3.64 10.06
C CYS A 100 -12.96 3.87 8.59
N PRO A 101 -13.46 5.05 8.17
CA PRO A 101 -13.68 5.36 6.76
C PRO A 101 -12.41 5.24 5.90
N LEU A 102 -11.28 5.74 6.40
CA LEU A 102 -9.99 5.68 5.70
C LEU A 102 -9.45 4.26 5.60
N GLU A 103 -9.57 3.47 6.67
CA GLU A 103 -9.19 2.05 6.66
C GLU A 103 -10.04 1.26 5.67
N THR A 104 -11.35 1.50 5.67
CA THR A 104 -12.29 0.83 4.76
C THR A 104 -11.94 1.18 3.30
N ALA A 105 -11.66 2.45 3.03
CA ALA A 105 -11.24 2.91 1.71
C ALA A 105 -9.92 2.26 1.27
N ARG A 106 -8.92 2.18 2.16
CA ARG A 106 -7.62 1.55 1.84
C ARG A 106 -7.76 0.05 1.61
N LEU A 107 -8.47 -0.68 2.47
CA LEU A 107 -8.72 -2.12 2.30
C LEU A 107 -9.53 -2.41 1.03
N ARG A 108 -10.39 -1.48 0.58
CA ARG A 108 -11.06 -1.62 -0.72
C ARG A 108 -10.10 -1.56 -1.90
N GLN A 109 -9.02 -0.79 -1.80
CA GLN A 109 -7.94 -0.79 -2.80
C GLN A 109 -7.25 -2.15 -2.82
N VAL A 110 -6.90 -2.70 -1.65
CA VAL A 110 -6.32 -4.05 -1.53
C VAL A 110 -7.24 -5.11 -2.12
N GLN A 111 -8.55 -5.06 -1.82
CA GLN A 111 -9.54 -5.96 -2.40
C GLN A 111 -9.55 -5.88 -3.94
N LYS A 112 -9.41 -4.68 -4.51
CA LYS A 112 -9.35 -4.49 -5.97
C LYS A 112 -8.06 -5.08 -6.56
N LEU A 113 -6.92 -4.92 -5.88
CA LEU A 113 -5.63 -5.49 -6.30
C LEU A 113 -5.65 -7.03 -6.28
N LEU A 114 -6.25 -7.61 -5.25
CA LEU A 114 -6.37 -9.08 -5.12
C LEU A 114 -7.42 -9.68 -6.05
N GLY A 115 -8.39 -8.88 -6.50
CA GLY A 115 -9.42 -9.29 -7.45
C GLY A 115 -10.17 -10.55 -7.00
N ASP A 116 -10.25 -11.52 -7.90
CA ASP A 116 -10.99 -12.77 -7.74
C ASP A 116 -10.47 -13.70 -6.63
N ARG A 117 -9.29 -13.44 -6.06
CA ARG A 117 -8.77 -14.17 -4.89
C ARG A 117 -9.63 -13.91 -3.65
N VAL A 118 -10.21 -12.70 -3.56
CA VAL A 118 -11.06 -12.32 -2.42
C VAL A 118 -12.38 -13.08 -2.49
N GLY A 119 -12.69 -13.84 -1.44
CA GLY A 119 -13.84 -14.73 -1.35
C GLY A 119 -13.58 -16.16 -1.82
N LYS A 120 -12.38 -16.47 -2.34
CA LYS A 120 -11.97 -17.85 -2.68
C LYS A 120 -10.99 -18.39 -1.66
N ASP A 121 -9.83 -17.76 -1.54
CA ASP A 121 -8.77 -18.17 -0.63
C ASP A 121 -8.31 -17.05 0.32
N ILE A 122 -8.62 -15.79 -0.01
CA ILE A 122 -8.39 -14.62 0.84
C ILE A 122 -9.74 -14.04 1.27
N PHE A 123 -9.91 -13.74 2.56
CA PHE A 123 -11.17 -13.25 3.12
C PHE A 123 -10.94 -12.02 4.00
N PHE A 124 -11.86 -11.06 3.94
CA PHE A 124 -11.79 -9.83 4.71
C PHE A 124 -12.93 -9.80 5.73
N TYR A 125 -12.62 -9.42 6.96
CA TYR A 125 -13.56 -9.34 8.06
C TYR A 125 -13.40 -8.03 8.81
N SER A 126 -14.45 -7.21 8.80
CA SER A 126 -14.54 -6.01 9.63
C SER A 126 -15.55 -6.25 10.75
N ILE A 127 -15.07 -6.35 11.98
CA ILE A 127 -15.89 -6.73 13.14
C ILE A 127 -16.21 -5.48 13.96
N SER A 128 -17.49 -5.21 14.19
CA SER A 128 -17.91 -4.06 14.99
C SER A 128 -17.56 -4.22 16.46
N ILE A 129 -17.09 -3.14 17.08
CA ILE A 129 -16.92 -3.01 18.54
C ILE A 129 -18.10 -2.33 19.23
N ASP A 130 -19.09 -1.85 18.47
CA ASP A 130 -20.29 -1.15 18.95
C ASP A 130 -21.56 -1.90 18.50
N PRO A 131 -21.82 -3.11 19.05
CA PRO A 131 -22.93 -3.94 18.59
C PRO A 131 -24.31 -3.40 18.92
N LEU A 132 -24.41 -2.41 19.81
CA LEU A 132 -25.69 -1.74 20.12
C LEU A 132 -26.13 -0.81 18.99
N SER A 133 -25.17 -0.19 18.29
CA SER A 133 -25.43 0.73 17.17
C SER A 133 -25.30 0.04 15.81
N ASP A 134 -24.32 -0.87 15.68
CA ASP A 134 -23.97 -1.51 14.42
C ASP A 134 -24.74 -2.82 14.23
N THR A 135 -26.04 -2.70 13.92
CA THR A 135 -26.88 -3.83 13.50
C THR A 135 -26.45 -4.35 12.11
N PRO A 136 -26.84 -5.57 11.72
CA PRO A 136 -26.58 -6.09 10.37
C PRO A 136 -26.99 -5.12 9.25
N GLU A 137 -28.12 -4.44 9.39
CA GLU A 137 -28.62 -3.47 8.41
C GLU A 137 -27.71 -2.23 8.32
N VAL A 138 -27.23 -1.73 9.46
CA VAL A 138 -26.30 -0.59 9.51
C VAL A 138 -24.96 -0.97 8.88
N LEU A 139 -24.44 -2.16 9.21
CA LEU A 139 -23.21 -2.70 8.63
C LEU A 139 -23.34 -2.89 7.12
N LYS A 140 -24.49 -3.39 6.64
CA LYS A 140 -24.77 -3.54 5.22
C LYS A 140 -24.78 -2.21 4.49
N ALA A 141 -25.46 -1.21 5.05
CA ALA A 141 -25.48 0.15 4.49
C ALA A 141 -24.08 0.77 4.47
N TYR A 142 -23.26 0.55 5.50
CA TYR A 142 -21.88 0.99 5.55
C TYR A 142 -21.04 0.31 4.45
N ALA A 143 -21.08 -1.02 4.34
CA ALA A 143 -20.36 -1.77 3.31
C ALA A 143 -20.75 -1.33 1.88
N GLN A 144 -22.04 -1.09 1.63
CA GLN A 144 -22.55 -0.59 0.35
C GLN A 144 -22.02 0.81 0.02
N ARG A 145 -21.92 1.70 1.01
CA ARG A 145 -21.42 3.07 0.83
C ARG A 145 -19.99 3.07 0.28
N PHE A 146 -19.14 2.18 0.81
CA PHE A 146 -17.76 1.98 0.37
C PHE A 146 -17.61 1.02 -0.82
N GLN A 147 -18.74 0.53 -1.37
CA GLN A 147 -18.76 -0.36 -2.54
C GLN A 147 -17.92 -1.61 -2.34
N VAL A 148 -17.99 -2.17 -1.14
CA VAL A 148 -17.29 -3.39 -0.76
C VAL A 148 -17.72 -4.53 -1.68
N GLY A 149 -16.73 -5.21 -2.27
CA GLY A 149 -16.93 -6.35 -3.15
C GLY A 149 -17.13 -7.68 -2.39
N PRO A 150 -17.35 -8.79 -3.11
CA PRO A 150 -17.52 -10.11 -2.52
C PRO A 150 -16.29 -10.56 -1.71
N GLY A 151 -16.51 -11.49 -0.78
CA GLY A 151 -15.46 -12.05 0.07
C GLY A 151 -15.01 -11.16 1.24
N TRP A 152 -15.63 -9.99 1.40
CA TRP A 152 -15.48 -9.14 2.57
C TRP A 152 -16.80 -9.08 3.36
N LYS A 153 -16.78 -9.55 4.60
CA LYS A 153 -17.93 -9.52 5.51
C LYS A 153 -17.74 -8.48 6.61
N PHE A 154 -18.84 -7.83 6.98
CA PHE A 154 -18.95 -6.92 8.10
C PHE A 154 -19.77 -7.62 9.17
N LEU A 155 -19.25 -7.75 10.39
CA LEU A 155 -19.84 -8.60 11.42
C LEU A 155 -20.09 -7.83 12.71
N THR A 156 -21.11 -8.25 13.45
CA THR A 156 -21.43 -7.81 14.80
C THR A 156 -21.62 -9.02 15.71
N GLY A 157 -21.65 -8.82 17.02
CA GLY A 157 -21.80 -9.89 18.00
C GLY A 157 -21.90 -9.34 19.42
N GLU A 158 -21.97 -10.22 20.41
CA GLU A 158 -22.04 -9.80 21.80
C GLU A 158 -20.78 -9.03 22.23
N PHE A 159 -20.97 -7.95 22.98
CA PHE A 159 -19.88 -7.04 23.36
C PHE A 159 -18.72 -7.76 24.08
N ALA A 160 -19.06 -8.67 24.99
CA ALA A 160 -18.06 -9.47 25.73
C ALA A 160 -17.27 -10.40 24.81
N ASP A 161 -17.94 -11.01 23.84
CA ASP A 161 -17.35 -11.96 22.90
C ASP A 161 -16.42 -11.26 21.91
N VAL A 162 -16.84 -10.11 21.38
CA VAL A 162 -16.00 -9.25 20.53
C VAL A 162 -14.78 -8.78 21.32
N THR A 163 -14.95 -8.39 22.58
CA THR A 163 -13.83 -7.96 23.44
C THR A 163 -12.82 -9.09 23.66
N GLU A 164 -13.28 -10.32 23.89
CA GLU A 164 -12.39 -11.47 24.04
C GLU A 164 -11.66 -11.81 22.73
N LEU A 165 -12.35 -11.75 21.59
CA LEU A 165 -11.73 -11.90 20.26
C LEU A 165 -10.59 -10.90 20.06
N ARG A 166 -10.82 -9.62 20.39
CA ARG A 166 -9.79 -8.57 20.29
C ARG A 166 -8.57 -8.89 21.14
N LYS A 167 -8.77 -9.37 22.38
CA LYS A 167 -7.67 -9.78 23.27
C LYS A 167 -6.88 -10.95 22.67
N LYS A 168 -7.57 -11.98 22.18
CA LYS A 168 -6.95 -13.17 21.56
C LYS A 168 -6.19 -12.86 20.28
N LEU A 169 -6.66 -11.87 19.51
CA LEU A 169 -5.96 -11.39 18.31
C LEU A 169 -4.86 -10.34 18.63
N GLY A 170 -4.68 -9.99 19.91
CA GLY A 170 -3.71 -8.97 20.34
C GLY A 170 -4.05 -7.55 19.88
N LEU A 171 -5.32 -7.28 19.56
CA LEU A 171 -5.86 -6.01 19.09
C LEU A 171 -6.63 -5.25 20.19
N PHE A 172 -6.37 -5.58 21.45
CA PHE A 172 -6.93 -4.93 22.63
C PHE A 172 -5.82 -4.32 23.48
N ILE A 173 -5.96 -3.05 23.83
CA ILE A 173 -5.07 -2.28 24.70
C ILE A 173 -5.85 -1.92 25.97
N GLU A 174 -5.42 -2.49 27.09
CA GLU A 174 -6.02 -2.22 28.39
C GLU A 174 -5.92 -0.72 28.75
N GLY A 175 -7.00 -0.16 29.28
CA GLY A 175 -7.09 1.27 29.63
C GLY A 175 -7.52 2.19 28.48
N ILE A 176 -7.27 1.80 27.22
CA ILE A 176 -7.78 2.49 26.03
C ILE A 176 -9.09 1.85 25.59
N ASP A 177 -9.09 0.53 25.41
CA ASP A 177 -10.22 -0.23 24.85
C ASP A 177 -11.27 -0.64 25.92
N ASN A 178 -11.45 0.16 26.96
CA ASN A 178 -12.26 -0.20 28.14
C ASN A 178 -13.76 0.06 27.98
N GLY A 179 -14.22 0.41 26.78
CA GLY A 179 -15.62 0.71 26.47
C GLY A 179 -16.13 2.06 27.01
N ARG A 180 -15.26 2.89 27.61
CA ARG A 180 -15.63 4.23 28.12
C ARG A 180 -15.45 5.34 27.08
N ASN A 181 -14.57 5.12 26.10
CA ASN A 181 -14.37 5.97 24.93
C ASN A 181 -14.37 5.10 23.66
N LYS A 182 -14.42 5.76 22.50
CA LYS A 182 -14.38 5.11 21.19
C LYS A 182 -12.96 4.96 20.64
N ASP A 183 -11.95 5.26 21.46
CA ASP A 183 -10.56 5.08 21.09
C ASP A 183 -10.27 3.58 21.03
N HIS A 184 -9.64 3.13 19.95
CA HIS A 184 -9.19 1.75 19.86
C HIS A 184 -7.93 1.57 19.04
N ASN A 185 -7.31 0.40 19.20
CA ASN A 185 -6.23 -0.02 18.34
C ASN A 185 -6.68 -0.05 16.87
N LEU A 186 -6.04 0.76 16.03
CA LEU A 186 -6.26 0.81 14.58
C LEU A 186 -5.43 -0.22 13.81
N SER A 187 -4.67 -1.09 14.50
CA SER A 187 -3.97 -2.18 13.84
C SER A 187 -4.98 -3.21 13.34
N LEU A 188 -4.71 -3.77 12.17
CA LEU A 188 -5.37 -4.98 11.70
C LEU A 188 -4.48 -6.20 11.97
N ILE A 189 -5.07 -7.38 11.94
CA ILE A 189 -4.34 -8.65 11.93
C ILE A 189 -4.56 -9.31 10.58
N ILE A 190 -3.47 -9.76 9.97
CA ILE A 190 -3.54 -10.70 8.84
C ILE A 190 -2.97 -12.04 9.27
N GLY A 191 -3.52 -13.11 8.70
CA GLY A 191 -2.99 -14.42 9.00
C GLY A 191 -3.49 -15.53 8.11
N ASN A 192 -2.79 -16.65 8.19
CA ASN A 192 -3.15 -17.92 7.60
C ASN A 192 -3.09 -18.97 8.69
N GLN A 193 -4.26 -19.54 9.01
CA GLN A 193 -4.37 -20.51 10.09
C GLN A 193 -3.59 -21.81 9.78
N GLU A 194 -3.59 -22.28 8.52
CA GLU A 194 -2.90 -23.51 8.10
C GLU A 194 -1.39 -23.38 8.27
N THR A 195 -0.81 -22.25 7.84
CA THR A 195 0.65 -22.03 7.94
C THR A 195 1.07 -21.53 9.32
N GLY A 196 0.10 -21.20 10.18
CA GLY A 196 0.32 -20.63 11.51
C GLY A 196 0.96 -19.23 11.48
N ARG A 197 0.94 -18.55 10.34
CA ARG A 197 1.49 -17.20 10.20
C ARG A 197 0.44 -16.17 10.56
N TRP A 198 0.73 -15.35 11.56
CA TRP A 198 -0.11 -14.25 12.01
C TRP A 198 0.76 -13.02 12.23
N MET A 199 0.31 -11.86 11.74
CA MET A 199 1.04 -10.62 11.90
C MET A 199 0.09 -9.44 12.05
N LYS A 200 0.47 -8.52 12.93
CA LYS A 200 -0.15 -7.20 12.99
C LYS A 200 0.34 -6.40 11.78
N SER A 201 -0.58 -5.69 11.14
CA SER A 201 -0.27 -4.76 10.07
C SER A 201 -1.10 -3.48 10.25
N SER A 202 -0.75 -2.45 9.49
CA SER A 202 -1.44 -1.17 9.48
C SER A 202 -2.46 -1.15 8.35
N PRO A 203 -3.71 -0.74 8.59
CA PRO A 203 -4.67 -0.49 7.53
C PRO A 203 -4.26 0.70 6.64
N PHE A 204 -3.22 1.45 6.99
CA PHE A 204 -2.66 2.56 6.21
C PHE A 204 -1.39 2.19 5.45
N GLU A 205 -0.97 0.92 5.49
CA GLU A 205 0.16 0.42 4.72
C GLU A 205 -0.07 0.61 3.21
N ASN A 206 1.02 0.51 2.43
CA ASN A 206 0.92 0.50 0.98
C ASN A 206 0.05 -0.71 0.55
N PRO A 207 -1.03 -0.50 -0.21
CA PRO A 207 -1.97 -1.58 -0.52
C PRO A 207 -1.33 -2.70 -1.37
N TRP A 208 -0.28 -2.41 -2.13
CA TRP A 208 0.48 -3.42 -2.88
C TRP A 208 1.27 -4.34 -1.97
N ILE A 209 1.88 -3.79 -0.91
CA ILE A 209 2.61 -4.59 0.09
C ILE A 209 1.64 -5.49 0.84
N LEU A 210 0.49 -4.96 1.25
CA LEU A 210 -0.53 -5.77 1.93
C LEU A 210 -1.12 -6.84 1.00
N ALA A 211 -1.38 -6.51 -0.26
CA ALA A 211 -1.84 -7.48 -1.26
C ALA A 211 -0.80 -8.59 -1.49
N ASP A 212 0.49 -8.25 -1.62
CA ASP A 212 1.58 -9.23 -1.75
C ASP A 212 1.69 -10.13 -0.51
N GLN A 213 1.62 -9.55 0.69
CA GLN A 213 1.66 -10.32 1.92
C GLN A 213 0.53 -11.36 1.98
N LEU A 214 -0.68 -10.95 1.61
CA LEU A 214 -1.86 -11.81 1.56
C LEU A 214 -1.76 -12.87 0.48
N ALA A 215 -1.31 -12.52 -0.73
CA ALA A 215 -1.28 -13.42 -1.88
C ALA A 215 -0.09 -14.40 -1.86
N ASN A 216 1.03 -14.01 -1.26
CA ASN A 216 2.31 -14.72 -1.36
C ASN A 216 2.90 -15.07 0.01
N THR A 217 3.22 -14.07 0.84
CA THR A 217 3.97 -14.28 2.11
C THR A 217 3.24 -15.20 3.09
N LEU A 218 1.92 -15.04 3.24
CA LEU A 218 1.10 -15.87 4.12
C LEU A 218 0.82 -17.26 3.55
N HIS A 219 1.05 -17.48 2.26
CA HIS A 219 0.94 -18.78 1.58
C HIS A 219 2.27 -19.54 1.51
N ASN A 220 3.30 -19.16 2.28
CA ASN A 220 4.64 -19.76 2.21
C ASN A 220 5.27 -19.71 0.81
N TRP A 221 4.95 -18.70 -0.02
CA TRP A 221 5.45 -18.62 -1.39
C TRP A 221 5.16 -19.88 -2.22
N LYS A 222 4.01 -20.56 -1.95
CA LYS A 222 3.58 -21.75 -2.71
C LYS A 222 3.52 -21.49 -4.23
N GLN A 223 3.36 -20.24 -4.64
CA GLN A 223 3.52 -19.79 -6.02
C GLN A 223 4.87 -19.05 -6.14
N PRO A 224 5.77 -19.48 -7.05
CA PRO A 224 7.00 -18.76 -7.32
C PRO A 224 6.68 -17.38 -7.90
N SER A 225 7.42 -16.35 -7.47
CA SER A 225 7.32 -15.01 -8.07
C SER A 225 7.70 -15.10 -9.55
N VAL A 226 6.92 -14.45 -10.41
CA VAL A 226 7.33 -14.23 -11.81
C VAL A 226 8.42 -13.18 -11.81
N GLU A 227 9.52 -13.44 -12.52
CA GLU A 227 10.61 -12.48 -12.66
C GLU A 227 10.19 -11.36 -13.61
N GLU A 228 10.04 -10.15 -13.09
CA GLU A 228 9.71 -8.96 -13.87
C GLU A 228 10.98 -8.22 -14.29
N SER A 229 11.00 -7.70 -15.52
CA SER A 229 12.09 -6.85 -15.99
C SER A 229 11.97 -5.45 -15.39
N TYR A 230 12.99 -5.01 -14.66
CA TYR A 230 13.08 -3.64 -14.12
C TYR A 230 13.83 -2.68 -15.05
N ALA A 231 14.07 -3.06 -16.32
CA ALA A 231 14.83 -2.24 -17.27
C ALA A 231 14.21 -0.85 -17.47
N ASP A 232 12.88 -0.76 -17.44
CA ASP A 232 12.10 0.47 -17.59
C ASP A 232 11.55 0.99 -16.25
N ALA A 233 12.04 0.47 -15.12
CA ALA A 233 11.58 0.91 -13.81
C ALA A 233 11.90 2.41 -13.61
N PRO A 234 10.92 3.23 -13.18
CA PRO A 234 11.17 4.65 -12.95
C PRO A 234 12.20 4.85 -11.84
N GLN A 235 13.05 5.86 -12.01
CA GLN A 235 14.04 6.24 -11.00
C GLN A 235 13.35 6.71 -9.72
N ILE A 236 13.78 6.17 -8.59
CA ILE A 236 13.24 6.56 -7.28
C ILE A 236 13.78 7.95 -6.94
N ARG A 237 12.88 8.92 -6.79
CA ARG A 237 13.21 10.23 -6.22
C ARG A 237 12.65 10.36 -4.80
N PRO A 238 13.30 11.15 -3.93
CA PRO A 238 12.67 11.56 -2.68
C PRO A 238 11.34 12.28 -2.95
N PRO A 239 10.26 11.96 -2.22
CA PRO A 239 9.02 12.70 -2.33
C PRO A 239 9.20 14.12 -1.77
N SER A 240 8.45 15.09 -2.31
CA SER A 240 8.30 16.38 -1.64
C SER A 240 7.49 16.22 -0.35
N ASN A 241 7.54 17.20 0.56
CA ASN A 241 6.71 17.18 1.77
C ASN A 241 5.21 17.04 1.42
N GLY A 242 4.75 17.76 0.39
CA GLY A 242 3.38 17.67 -0.09
C GLY A 242 3.00 16.29 -0.62
N GLU A 243 3.92 15.64 -1.35
CA GLU A 243 3.71 14.28 -1.84
C GLU A 243 3.64 13.26 -0.69
N GLU A 244 4.53 13.36 0.29
CA GLU A 244 4.53 12.46 1.45
C GLU A 244 3.22 12.61 2.26
N LEU A 245 2.80 13.84 2.50
CA LEU A 245 1.52 14.13 3.13
C LEU A 245 0.36 13.56 2.31
N PHE A 246 0.33 13.75 1.00
CA PHE A 246 -0.71 13.20 0.14
C PHE A 246 -0.76 11.66 0.23
N ARG A 247 0.38 10.98 0.10
CA ARG A 247 0.47 9.51 0.10
C ARG A 247 0.01 8.90 1.42
N THR A 248 0.30 9.57 2.53
CA THR A 248 -0.01 9.08 3.88
C THR A 248 -1.39 9.51 4.39
N ARG A 249 -1.96 10.62 3.87
CA ARG A 249 -3.20 11.22 4.40
C ARG A 249 -4.37 11.20 3.41
N CYS A 250 -4.11 11.30 2.11
CA CYS A 250 -5.15 11.54 1.10
C CYS A 250 -5.36 10.33 0.16
N ALA A 251 -4.30 9.57 -0.13
CA ALA A 251 -4.31 8.52 -1.16
C ALA A 251 -5.23 7.32 -0.87
N SER A 252 -5.75 7.17 0.35
CA SER A 252 -6.78 6.14 0.64
C SER A 252 -8.09 6.41 -0.08
N CYS A 253 -8.44 7.69 -0.29
CA CYS A 253 -9.73 8.09 -0.87
C CYS A 253 -9.57 8.80 -2.22
N HIS A 254 -8.47 9.50 -2.46
CA HIS A 254 -8.26 10.32 -3.64
C HIS A 254 -7.33 9.68 -4.67
N SER A 255 -7.57 9.96 -5.95
CA SER A 255 -6.69 9.62 -7.09
C SER A 255 -5.98 10.86 -7.62
N LEU A 256 -4.90 10.65 -8.40
CA LEU A 256 -4.13 11.70 -9.09
C LEU A 256 -4.04 11.39 -10.58
N GLY A 257 -5.18 11.26 -11.26
CA GLY A 257 -5.22 10.98 -12.68
C GLY A 257 -4.90 9.53 -13.05
N PRO A 258 -4.77 9.24 -14.37
CA PRO A 258 -4.44 7.91 -14.88
C PRO A 258 -2.96 7.53 -14.66
N LEU A 259 -2.10 8.51 -14.36
CA LEU A 259 -0.67 8.34 -14.11
C LEU A 259 -0.31 8.44 -12.63
N ASP A 260 -1.26 8.22 -11.72
CA ASP A 260 -1.08 8.27 -10.25
C ASP A 260 -0.04 7.27 -9.70
N GLY A 261 0.73 6.61 -10.58
CA GLY A 261 1.81 5.69 -10.32
C GLY A 261 1.38 4.39 -9.62
N GLN A 262 0.10 4.29 -9.26
CA GLN A 262 -0.40 3.25 -8.38
C GLN A 262 -1.77 2.68 -8.84
N GLY A 263 -2.54 3.36 -9.70
CA GLY A 263 -3.84 2.92 -10.21
C GLY A 263 -4.89 2.59 -9.13
N ILE A 264 -4.61 2.95 -7.88
CA ILE A 264 -5.32 2.50 -6.69
C ILE A 264 -6.36 3.51 -6.20
N GLY A 265 -6.27 4.78 -6.58
CA GLY A 265 -7.22 5.77 -6.10
C GLY A 265 -8.64 5.36 -6.48
N LEU A 266 -9.49 5.16 -5.46
CA LEU A 266 -10.89 4.79 -5.66
C LEU A 266 -11.66 6.07 -5.99
N ARG A 267 -11.76 6.37 -7.29
CA ARG A 267 -12.59 7.47 -7.83
C ARG A 267 -14.04 7.45 -7.35
N SER A 268 -14.48 6.33 -6.80
CA SER A 268 -15.82 6.13 -6.27
C SER A 268 -15.98 6.51 -4.78
N ILE A 269 -14.88 6.65 -4.04
CA ILE A 269 -14.87 7.10 -2.64
C ILE A 269 -14.57 8.61 -2.56
N GLY A 270 -13.56 9.07 -3.29
CA GLY A 270 -13.21 10.48 -3.37
C GLY A 270 -12.91 10.91 -4.81
N PRO A 271 -13.00 12.22 -5.09
CA PRO A 271 -12.66 12.75 -6.40
C PRO A 271 -11.20 12.48 -6.76
N ASP A 272 -10.97 12.34 -8.06
CA ASP A 272 -9.67 12.56 -8.67
C ASP A 272 -9.27 14.04 -8.49
N LEU A 273 -8.07 14.28 -7.96
CA LEU A 273 -7.61 15.62 -7.62
C LEU A 273 -6.78 16.27 -8.72
N ILE A 274 -6.52 15.58 -9.85
CA ILE A 274 -5.80 16.21 -10.96
C ILE A 274 -6.60 17.39 -11.51
N GLY A 275 -5.96 18.56 -11.61
CA GLY A 275 -6.60 19.80 -12.04
C GLY A 275 -7.47 20.50 -10.98
N VAL A 276 -7.52 20.01 -9.74
CA VAL A 276 -8.34 20.65 -8.69
C VAL A 276 -7.88 22.07 -8.38
N THR A 277 -6.58 22.31 -8.42
CA THR A 277 -5.96 23.62 -8.15
C THR A 277 -6.28 24.67 -9.22
N HIS A 278 -6.66 24.23 -10.43
CA HIS A 278 -7.12 25.13 -11.50
C HIS A 278 -8.64 25.39 -11.45
N LYS A 279 -9.39 24.57 -10.72
CA LYS A 279 -10.87 24.60 -10.67
C LYS A 279 -11.45 25.24 -9.41
N ARG A 280 -10.63 25.41 -8.38
CA ARG A 280 -11.08 25.83 -7.04
C ARG A 280 -10.21 26.94 -6.49
N ASP A 281 -10.86 27.83 -5.76
CA ASP A 281 -10.19 28.90 -5.04
C ASP A 281 -9.21 28.32 -4.01
N PRO A 282 -7.95 28.81 -3.97
CA PRO A 282 -6.95 28.30 -3.03
C PRO A 282 -7.34 28.44 -1.56
N ALA A 283 -8.04 29.51 -1.17
CA ALA A 283 -8.46 29.70 0.22
C ALA A 283 -9.57 28.70 0.59
N TRP A 284 -10.47 28.40 -0.36
CA TRP A 284 -11.46 27.33 -0.18
C TRP A 284 -10.79 25.97 -0.02
N LEU A 285 -9.79 25.63 -0.85
CA LEU A 285 -9.06 24.36 -0.74
C LEU A 285 -8.33 24.21 0.60
N ILE A 286 -7.64 25.26 1.04
CA ILE A 286 -6.95 25.28 2.35
C ILE A 286 -7.96 25.02 3.47
N ARG A 287 -9.12 25.71 3.44
CA ARG A 287 -10.16 25.53 4.46
C ARG A 287 -10.73 24.12 4.43
N TRP A 288 -11.05 23.59 3.26
CA TRP A 288 -11.63 22.25 3.10
C TRP A 288 -10.70 21.14 3.60
N ILE A 289 -9.39 21.26 3.37
CA ILE A 289 -8.40 20.28 3.85
C ILE A 289 -8.28 20.29 5.39
N ARG A 290 -8.45 21.46 6.02
CA ARG A 290 -8.26 21.66 7.47
C ARG A 290 -9.53 21.42 8.28
N GLU A 291 -10.68 21.77 7.74
CA GLU A 291 -11.95 21.86 8.46
C GLU A 291 -13.14 21.31 7.65
N PRO A 292 -13.03 20.11 7.03
CA PRO A 292 -14.10 19.57 6.18
C PRO A 292 -15.39 19.30 6.98
N ASP A 293 -15.23 18.85 8.22
CA ASP A 293 -16.31 18.61 9.18
C ASP A 293 -17.13 19.88 9.48
N ARG A 294 -16.44 21.01 9.72
CA ARG A 294 -17.11 22.30 9.95
C ARG A 294 -17.81 22.81 8.71
N MET A 295 -17.17 22.69 7.55
CA MET A 295 -17.78 23.11 6.28
C MET A 295 -19.04 22.31 5.94
N LEU A 296 -19.09 21.02 6.31
CA LEU A 296 -20.31 20.20 6.19
C LEU A 296 -21.40 20.63 7.16
N VAL A 297 -21.06 20.96 8.42
CA VAL A 297 -22.02 21.48 9.42
C VAL A 297 -22.61 22.83 9.00
N GLU A 298 -21.76 23.72 8.47
CA GLU A 298 -22.15 25.02 7.91
C GLU A 298 -22.94 24.90 6.62
N LYS A 299 -22.97 23.71 6.01
CA LYS A 299 -23.60 23.42 4.71
C LYS A 299 -23.02 24.29 3.59
N ASP A 300 -21.69 24.39 3.53
CA ASP A 300 -21.00 24.99 2.38
C ASP A 300 -21.52 24.33 1.07
N PRO A 301 -21.98 25.12 0.08
CA PRO A 301 -22.65 24.56 -1.09
C PRO A 301 -21.80 23.56 -1.87
N ILE A 302 -20.50 23.82 -1.99
CA ILE A 302 -19.57 22.94 -2.73
C ILE A 302 -19.30 21.68 -1.92
N ALA A 303 -19.09 21.81 -0.61
CA ALA A 303 -18.90 20.68 0.28
C ALA A 303 -20.11 19.72 0.25
N MET A 304 -21.32 20.27 0.30
CA MET A 304 -22.56 19.47 0.27
C MET A 304 -22.77 18.78 -1.08
N GLU A 305 -22.49 19.48 -2.20
CA GLU A 305 -22.53 18.88 -3.53
C GLU A 305 -21.56 17.69 -3.64
N LEU A 306 -20.32 17.86 -3.14
CA LEU A 306 -19.33 16.79 -3.14
C LEU A 306 -19.76 15.64 -2.23
N TYR A 307 -20.28 15.92 -1.04
CA TYR A 307 -20.77 14.92 -0.11
C TYR A 307 -21.87 14.06 -0.73
N ASP A 308 -22.88 14.67 -1.36
CA ASP A 308 -23.95 13.92 -2.03
C ASP A 308 -23.44 13.15 -3.26
N ARG A 309 -22.47 13.70 -4.01
CA ARG A 309 -21.86 13.03 -5.17
C ARG A 309 -21.08 11.77 -4.78
N TYR A 310 -20.37 11.80 -3.66
CA TYR A 310 -19.47 10.73 -3.21
C TYR A 310 -20.10 9.89 -2.09
N ASN A 311 -21.30 9.36 -2.37
CA ASN A 311 -22.02 8.40 -1.52
C ASN A 311 -22.26 8.85 -0.08
N ARG A 312 -22.24 10.16 0.21
CA ARG A 312 -22.36 10.69 1.57
C ARG A 312 -21.30 10.13 2.51
N ILE A 313 -20.09 9.92 1.99
CA ILE A 313 -18.89 9.66 2.78
C ILE A 313 -18.29 11.02 3.13
N PRO A 314 -18.27 11.43 4.41
CA PRO A 314 -17.65 12.69 4.79
C PRO A 314 -16.14 12.61 4.62
N MET A 315 -15.51 13.66 4.10
CA MET A 315 -14.05 13.78 4.16
C MET A 315 -13.64 13.96 5.63
N PRO A 316 -12.82 13.05 6.20
CA PRO A 316 -12.44 13.13 7.61
C PRO A 316 -11.55 14.34 7.87
N ASN A 317 -11.63 14.90 9.07
CA ASN A 317 -10.70 15.94 9.50
C ASN A 317 -9.36 15.31 9.88
N LEU A 318 -8.35 15.50 9.04
CA LEU A 318 -7.02 14.93 9.21
C LEU A 318 -6.13 15.74 10.16
N ARG A 319 -6.68 16.80 10.78
CA ARG A 319 -6.01 17.71 11.74
C ARG A 319 -4.72 18.32 11.16
N LEU A 320 -4.76 18.65 9.87
CA LEU A 320 -3.66 19.29 9.16
C LEU A 320 -3.63 20.78 9.49
N ASP A 321 -2.42 21.32 9.70
CA ASP A 321 -2.22 22.75 9.79
C ASP A 321 -2.21 23.41 8.40
N GLU A 322 -2.15 24.74 8.39
CA GLU A 322 -2.17 25.50 7.15
C GLU A 322 -0.95 25.24 6.26
N HIS A 323 0.22 25.05 6.87
CA HIS A 323 1.45 24.80 6.12
C HIS A 323 1.40 23.44 5.41
N SER A 324 0.89 22.42 6.09
CA SER A 324 0.67 21.10 5.53
C SER A 324 -0.36 21.12 4.41
N ALA A 325 -1.49 21.84 4.60
CA ALA A 325 -2.50 22.00 3.57
C ALA A 325 -1.95 22.70 2.32
N ARG A 326 -1.15 23.77 2.47
CA ARG A 326 -0.46 24.44 1.37
C ARG A 326 0.52 23.52 0.66
N SER A 327 1.34 22.78 1.41
CA SER A 327 2.30 21.81 0.83
C SER A 327 1.60 20.77 -0.05
N ILE A 328 0.44 20.27 0.38
CA ILE A 328 -0.38 19.33 -0.41
C ILE A 328 -0.88 20.03 -1.69
N ILE A 329 -1.40 21.25 -1.59
CA ILE A 329 -1.92 22.00 -2.74
C ILE A 329 -0.81 22.27 -3.76
N ASP A 330 0.38 22.67 -3.31
CA ASP A 330 1.54 22.91 -4.17
C ASP A 330 1.93 21.64 -4.93
N PHE A 331 1.99 20.50 -4.23
CA PHE A 331 2.21 19.20 -4.86
C PHE A 331 1.12 18.85 -5.87
N LEU A 332 -0.16 19.08 -5.56
CA LEU A 332 -1.27 18.83 -6.49
C LEU A 332 -1.20 19.72 -7.74
N HIS A 333 -0.71 20.94 -7.61
CA HIS A 333 -0.49 21.85 -8.72
C HIS A 333 0.67 21.38 -9.61
N GLU A 334 1.84 21.09 -9.04
CA GLU A 334 2.99 20.53 -9.76
C GLU A 334 2.62 19.23 -10.49
N GLU A 335 1.88 18.34 -9.82
CA GLU A 335 1.46 17.07 -10.38
C GLU A 335 0.42 17.25 -11.51
N THR A 336 -0.47 18.24 -11.37
CA THR A 336 -1.40 18.65 -12.44
C THR A 336 -0.63 19.10 -13.68
N ASP A 337 0.35 20.00 -13.51
CA ASP A 337 1.14 20.52 -14.63
C ASP A 337 2.01 19.45 -15.26
N ARG A 338 2.53 18.51 -14.46
CA ARG A 338 3.30 17.36 -14.95
C ARG A 338 2.47 16.45 -15.85
N GLN A 339 1.22 16.18 -15.48
CA GLN A 339 0.34 15.29 -16.25
C GLN A 339 -0.42 16.00 -17.38
N HIS A 340 -0.66 17.30 -17.23
CA HIS A 340 -1.33 18.16 -18.21
C HIS A 340 -0.52 19.44 -18.43
N PRO A 341 0.64 19.36 -19.11
CA PRO A 341 1.45 20.54 -19.36
C PRO A 341 0.61 21.55 -20.16
N PRO A 342 0.60 22.84 -19.75
CA PRO A 342 -0.09 23.87 -20.51
C PRO A 342 0.41 23.83 -21.95
N ALA A 343 -0.51 23.86 -22.92
CA ALA A 343 -0.17 23.85 -24.34
C ALA A 343 0.90 24.92 -24.58
N ALA A 344 2.06 24.52 -25.10
CA ALA A 344 3.13 25.44 -25.44
C ALA A 344 2.52 26.57 -26.26
N SER A 345 2.68 27.80 -25.81
CA SER A 345 2.34 28.99 -26.59
C SER A 345 3.26 29.03 -27.80
N GLY A 346 2.80 28.42 -28.89
CA GLY A 346 3.56 28.20 -30.12
C GLY A 346 2.63 28.28 -31.32
N ASN A 347 1.98 29.42 -31.50
CA ASN A 347 1.48 29.84 -32.81
C ASN A 347 2.52 30.78 -33.42
N GLU A 348 3.60 30.21 -33.96
CA GLU A 348 4.17 30.73 -35.20
C GLU A 348 3.58 29.86 -36.31
N GLU A 349 2.55 30.39 -36.97
CA GLU A 349 2.02 29.81 -38.19
C GLU A 349 3.14 29.75 -39.25
N PRO A 350 3.36 28.62 -39.93
CA PRO A 350 4.15 28.63 -41.15
C PRO A 350 3.32 29.33 -42.23
N GLU A 351 3.81 30.47 -42.73
CA GLU A 351 3.29 31.12 -43.93
C GLU A 351 3.35 30.15 -45.12
N HIS A 352 2.25 29.45 -45.39
CA HIS A 352 2.05 28.75 -46.65
C HIS A 352 1.57 29.76 -47.70
N HIS A 353 2.52 30.31 -48.45
CA HIS A 353 2.26 30.95 -49.74
C HIS A 353 1.60 29.94 -50.70
N HIS A 354 0.28 29.94 -50.76
CA HIS A 354 -0.46 29.29 -51.85
C HIS A 354 -0.45 30.21 -53.08
N SER A 355 0.47 29.92 -54.01
CA SER A 355 0.37 30.38 -55.39
C SER A 355 -0.82 29.68 -56.06
N VAL A 356 -1.82 30.46 -56.45
CA VAL A 356 -3.02 30.00 -57.17
C VAL A 356 -2.67 29.83 -58.64
N ALA A 357 -2.59 28.58 -59.11
CA ALA A 357 -2.59 28.27 -60.54
C ALA A 357 -4.05 28.13 -61.03
N GLN A 358 -4.45 28.99 -61.98
CA GLN A 358 -5.73 28.91 -62.67
C GLN A 358 -5.75 27.75 -63.67
N PRO A 359 -6.91 27.09 -63.91
CA PRO A 359 -7.02 26.02 -64.90
C PRO A 359 -7.24 26.58 -66.32
N GLU A 360 -6.46 26.07 -67.28
CA GLU A 360 -6.63 26.30 -68.72
C GLU A 360 -7.97 25.73 -69.22
N MET A 361 -8.71 26.54 -69.98
CA MET A 361 -9.90 26.13 -70.72
C MET A 361 -9.49 25.48 -72.04
N SER A 362 -9.91 24.22 -72.25
CA SER A 362 -9.87 23.56 -73.55
C SER A 362 -11.16 23.85 -74.31
N GLN A 363 -11.04 24.56 -75.44
CA GLN A 363 -12.09 24.73 -76.44
C GLN A 363 -12.10 23.52 -77.39
N VAL A 364 -13.28 22.98 -77.67
CA VAL A 364 -13.57 22.29 -78.93
C VAL A 364 -14.89 22.85 -79.48
N GLN A 365 -14.78 23.53 -80.61
CA GLN A 365 -15.57 23.18 -81.78
C GLN A 365 -14.73 22.24 -82.64
#